data_AF-A0A820G1D3-F1
#
_entry.id   AF-A0A820G1D3-F1
#
_cell.length_a   1.000
_cell.length_b   1.000
_cell.length_c   1.000
_cell.angle_alpha   90.00
_cell.angle_beta   90.00
_cell.angle_gamma   90.00
#
_symmetry.space_group_name_H-M   'P 1'
#
loop_
_entity.id
_entity.type
_entity.pdbx_description
1 polymer ?
#
loop_
_entity_poly.entity_id
_entity_poly.type
_entity_poly.pdbx_seq_one_letter_code
_entity_poly.pdbx_strand_id
1 'polypeptide(L)'
;LDSLKFYNSDENIQDHILPCKVSCKQCSSPLADEGRRMWLAFPQTFKQFRLSETVREKLKASCHIFYGQRTISSDCFKNDGLSKFQGHKNKSNIILDQDI
;
A
#
# COMPACT_ATOMS: atom_id res chain seq x y z
N LEU A 1 15.27 -4.30 -15.84
CA LEU A 1 15.53 -3.86 -14.45
C LEU A 1 16.14 -2.47 -14.40
N ASP A 2 16.86 -2.03 -15.43
CA ASP A 2 17.64 -0.78 -15.44
C ASP A 2 16.86 0.52 -15.25
N SER A 3 15.53 0.49 -15.44
CA SER A 3 14.62 1.62 -15.24
C SER A 3 14.01 1.69 -13.83
N LEU A 4 14.38 0.77 -12.94
CA LEU A 4 13.90 0.71 -11.55
C LEU A 4 15.00 1.07 -10.56
N LYS A 5 14.60 1.61 -9.42
CA LYS A 5 15.44 1.77 -8.22
C LYS A 5 14.88 0.89 -7.12
N PHE A 6 15.78 0.20 -6.44
CA PHE A 6 15.50 -0.64 -5.29
C PHE A 6 16.13 -0.01 -4.04
N TYR A 7 15.44 -0.10 -2.92
CA TYR A 7 15.95 0.38 -1.65
C TYR A 7 15.54 -0.59 -0.54
N ASN A 8 16.53 -1.15 0.14
CA ASN A 8 16.31 -1.97 1.34
C ASN A 8 16.33 -1.05 2.56
N SER A 9 15.22 -0.98 3.28
CA SER A 9 15.09 -0.11 4.45
C SER A 9 15.78 -0.64 5.70
N ASP A 10 16.01 -1.95 5.78
CA ASP A 10 16.60 -2.58 6.96
C ASP A 10 18.11 -2.28 7.01
N GLU A 11 18.77 -2.39 5.86
CA GLU A 11 20.20 -2.13 5.69
C GLU A 11 20.51 -0.68 5.25
N ASN A 12 19.48 0.10 4.91
CA ASN A 12 19.59 1.48 4.40
C ASN A 12 20.48 1.59 3.15
N ILE A 13 20.32 0.66 2.20
CA ILE A 13 21.11 0.62 0.96
C ILE A 13 20.24 0.62 -0.29
N GLN A 14 20.79 1.17 -1.37
CA GLN A 14 20.17 1.17 -2.69
C GLN A 14 20.56 -0.08 -3.48
N ASP A 15 20.02 -1.23 -3.08
CA ASP A 15 20.26 -2.52 -3.74
C ASP A 15 18.98 -3.38 -3.74
N HIS A 16 18.92 -4.37 -4.63
CA HIS A 16 17.79 -5.29 -4.76
C HIS A 16 17.90 -6.43 -3.74
N ILE A 17 17.74 -6.10 -2.45
CA ILE A 17 17.71 -7.07 -1.35
C ILE A 17 16.33 -7.09 -0.72
N LEU A 18 15.67 -8.26 -0.72
CA LEU A 18 14.31 -8.38 -0.20
C LEU A 18 14.25 -8.37 1.34
N PRO A 19 13.28 -7.66 1.94
CA PRO A 19 12.23 -6.86 1.31
C PRO A 19 12.79 -5.49 0.85
N CYS A 20 12.30 -4.97 -0.27
CA CYS A 20 12.75 -3.67 -0.78
C CYS A 20 11.61 -2.83 -1.34
N LYS A 21 11.83 -1.51 -1.33
CA LYS A 21 10.97 -0.52 -1.99
C LYS A 21 11.37 -0.39 -3.45
N VAL A 22 10.38 -0.36 -4.33
CA VAL A 22 10.56 -0.27 -5.78
C VAL A 22 10.02 1.06 -6.26
N SER A 23 10.85 1.82 -6.99
CA SER A 23 10.48 3.11 -7.57
C SER A 23 11.01 3.27 -8.99
N CYS A 24 10.43 4.20 -9.74
CA CYS A 24 10.89 4.54 -11.09
C CYS A 24 12.25 5.26 -11.02
N LYS A 25 13.25 4.83 -11.81
CA LYS A 25 14.57 5.46 -11.80
C LYS A 25 14.57 6.90 -12.32
N GLN A 26 13.68 7.21 -13.26
CA GLN A 26 13.60 8.51 -13.92
C GLN A 26 12.90 9.57 -13.07
N CYS A 27 11.71 9.26 -12.54
CA CYS A 27 10.90 10.23 -11.80
C CYS A 27 10.83 9.96 -10.29
N SER A 28 11.42 8.86 -9.80
CA SER A 28 11.37 8.43 -8.39
C SER A 28 9.96 8.18 -7.84
N SER A 29 8.95 8.06 -8.71
CA SER A 29 7.59 7.69 -8.30
C SER A 29 7.60 6.30 -7.66
N PRO A 30 6.96 6.12 -6.49
CA PRO A 30 6.87 4.83 -5.82
C PRO A 30 5.95 3.88 -6.61
N LEU A 31 6.41 2.64 -6.80
CA LEU A 31 5.70 1.66 -7.62
C LEU A 31 5.14 0.51 -6.78
N ALA A 32 5.96 -0.05 -5.89
CA ALA A 32 5.56 -1.14 -5.01
C ALA A 32 6.55 -1.34 -3.85
N ASP A 33 6.12 -2.11 -2.86
CA ASP A 33 7.02 -2.79 -1.92
C ASP A 33 7.08 -4.29 -2.26
N GLU A 34 8.28 -4.80 -2.53
CA GLU A 34 8.54 -6.21 -2.81
C GLU A 34 8.96 -6.94 -1.53
N GLY A 35 8.15 -7.91 -1.13
CA GLY A 35 8.47 -8.83 -0.05
C GLY A 35 8.96 -10.18 -0.56
N ARG A 36 9.39 -11.04 0.35
CA ARG A 36 9.91 -12.39 0.02
C ARG A 36 8.88 -13.32 -0.64
N ARG A 37 7.59 -13.04 -0.45
CA ARG A 37 6.46 -13.85 -0.98
C ARG A 37 5.24 -12.99 -1.36
N MET A 38 5.43 -11.69 -1.52
CA MET A 38 4.33 -10.77 -1.80
C MET A 38 4.83 -9.55 -2.57
N TRP A 39 3.95 -8.96 -3.36
CA TRP A 39 4.19 -7.72 -4.07
C TRP A 39 3.06 -6.75 -3.78
N LEU A 40 3.37 -5.65 -3.08
CA LEU A 40 2.39 -4.65 -2.69
C LEU A 40 2.52 -3.42 -3.59
N ALA A 41 1.80 -3.42 -4.70
CA ALA A 41 1.82 -2.30 -5.66
C ALA A 41 0.89 -1.16 -5.24
N PHE A 42 1.28 0.08 -5.55
CA PHE A 42 0.43 1.25 -5.33
C PHE A 42 -0.68 1.30 -6.39
N PRO A 43 -1.98 1.40 -6.01
CA PRO A 43 -3.08 1.37 -6.99
C PRO A 43 -2.97 2.41 -8.12
N GLN A 44 -2.33 3.55 -7.86
CA GLN A 44 -2.13 4.62 -8.83
C GLN A 44 -1.29 4.20 -10.04
N THR A 45 -0.42 3.19 -9.90
CA THR A 45 0.41 2.67 -10.99
C THR A 45 -0.39 1.92 -12.04
N PHE A 46 -1.65 1.58 -11.75
CA PHE A 46 -2.48 0.82 -12.67
C PHE A 46 -3.48 1.67 -13.45
N LYS A 47 -3.60 2.96 -13.13
CA LYS A 47 -4.62 3.86 -13.73
C LYS A 47 -4.52 4.00 -15.24
N GLN A 48 -3.32 3.83 -15.79
CA GLN A 48 -3.02 4.00 -17.21
C GLN A 48 -3.38 2.74 -18.01
N PHE A 49 -3.59 1.60 -17.35
CA PHE A 49 -3.95 0.36 -18.01
C PHE A 49 -5.46 0.27 -18.21
N ARG A 50 -5.87 -0.24 -19.37
CA ARG A 50 -7.26 -0.62 -19.63
C ARG A 50 -7.56 -1.95 -18.94
N LEU A 51 -7.79 -1.90 -17.63
CA LEU A 51 -8.21 -3.05 -16.84
C LEU A 51 -9.67 -3.39 -17.14
N SER A 52 -9.98 -4.69 -17.20
CA SER A 52 -11.36 -5.17 -17.24
C SER A 52 -12.07 -4.86 -15.92
N GLU A 53 -13.40 -4.78 -15.95
CA GLU A 53 -14.19 -4.47 -14.76
C GLU A 53 -13.97 -5.51 -13.64
N THR A 54 -13.90 -6.79 -14.01
CA THR A 54 -13.59 -7.89 -13.09
C THR A 54 -12.27 -7.70 -12.34
N VAL A 55 -11.24 -7.16 -13.00
CA VAL A 55 -9.95 -6.89 -12.37
C VAL A 55 -10.05 -5.69 -11.43
N ARG A 56 -10.74 -4.62 -11.84
CA ARG A 56 -10.93 -3.42 -10.99
C ARG A 56 -11.65 -3.75 -9.69
N GLU A 57 -12.71 -4.56 -9.76
CA GLU A 57 -13.43 -5.01 -8.56
C GLU A 57 -12.52 -5.77 -7.58
N LYS A 58 -11.65 -6.65 -8.10
CA LYS A 58 -10.70 -7.39 -7.27
C LYS A 58 -9.60 -6.52 -6.65
N LEU A 59 -9.35 -5.33 -7.19
CA LEU A 59 -8.35 -4.38 -6.67
C LEU A 59 -8.93 -3.43 -5.62
N LYS A 60 -10.25 -3.42 -5.39
CA LYS A 60 -10.85 -2.59 -4.34
C LYS A 60 -10.38 -3.01 -2.95
N ALA A 61 -10.17 -2.03 -2.10
CA ALA A 61 -9.82 -2.27 -0.70
C ALA A 61 -10.97 -3.00 0.02
N SER A 62 -10.63 -3.99 0.83
CA SER A 62 -11.61 -4.72 1.66
C SER A 62 -11.62 -4.29 3.12
N CYS A 63 -10.57 -3.59 3.57
CA CYS A 63 -10.42 -3.01 4.91
C CYS A 63 -9.22 -2.07 4.96
N HIS A 64 -9.08 -1.33 6.05
CA HIS A 64 -7.86 -0.59 6.38
C HIS A 64 -7.09 -1.26 7.51
N ILE A 65 -5.80 -1.47 7.31
CA ILE A 65 -4.87 -1.95 8.34
C ILE A 65 -3.88 -0.85 8.73
N PHE A 66 -3.33 -0.94 9.94
CA PHE A 66 -2.42 0.06 10.52
C PHE A 66 -3.01 1.48 10.53
N TYR A 67 -4.33 1.59 10.70
CA TYR A 67 -5.05 2.85 10.62
C TYR A 67 -4.61 3.83 11.73
N GLY A 68 -4.25 3.31 12.91
CA GLY A 68 -3.79 4.14 14.03
C GLY A 68 -2.40 4.76 13.86
N GLN A 69 -1.66 4.37 12.81
CA GLN A 69 -0.37 4.96 12.45
C GLN A 69 -0.49 5.99 11.32
N ARG A 70 -1.71 6.27 10.84
CA ARG A 70 -1.93 7.25 9.79
C ARG A 70 -1.62 8.66 10.31
N THR A 71 -0.87 9.40 9.52
CA THR A 71 -0.58 10.83 9.72
C THR A 71 -1.54 11.76 8.98
N ILE A 72 -2.39 11.20 8.11
CA ILE A 72 -3.43 11.93 7.36
C ILE A 72 -4.66 12.09 8.25
N SER A 73 -5.32 13.23 8.14
CA SER A 73 -6.60 13.54 8.78
C SER A 73 -7.58 12.37 8.64
N SER A 74 -8.18 12.00 9.78
CA SER A 74 -9.04 10.84 9.95
C SER A 74 -10.32 10.91 9.10
N ASP A 75 -10.70 12.11 8.66
CA ASP A 75 -11.88 12.43 7.86
C ASP A 75 -11.90 11.80 6.45
N CYS A 76 -10.75 11.60 5.80
CA CYS A 76 -10.66 11.19 4.40
C CYS A 76 -11.28 9.80 4.11
N PHE A 77 -11.38 8.94 5.12
CA PHE A 77 -11.92 7.58 4.99
C PHE A 77 -13.10 7.32 5.93
N LYS A 78 -13.68 8.38 6.50
CA LYS A 78 -14.87 8.28 7.33
C LYS A 78 -16.07 7.87 6.47
N ASN A 79 -16.88 6.94 6.95
CA ASN A 79 -18.10 6.46 6.27
C ASN A 79 -17.87 5.75 4.92
N ASP A 80 -16.67 5.25 4.64
CA ASP A 80 -16.42 4.43 3.44
C ASP A 80 -16.99 3.00 3.53
N GLY A 81 -17.58 2.64 4.68
CA GLY A 81 -18.17 1.33 4.93
C GLY A 81 -17.16 0.20 5.13
N LEU A 82 -15.86 0.50 5.17
CA LEU A 82 -14.80 -0.49 5.34
C LEU A 82 -14.32 -0.54 6.79
N SER A 83 -14.08 -1.75 7.30
CA SER A 83 -13.53 -1.96 8.64
C SER A 83 -12.12 -1.37 8.75
N LYS A 84 -11.84 -0.71 9.87
CA LYS A 84 -10.56 -0.05 10.14
C LYS A 84 -9.91 -0.71 11.35
N PHE A 85 -8.67 -1.14 11.20
CA PHE A 85 -7.91 -1.84 12.22
C PHE A 85 -6.77 -0.97 12.73
N GLN A 86 -6.57 -0.91 14.05
CA GLN A 86 -5.48 -0.15 14.67
C GLN A 86 -4.10 -0.57 14.13
N GLY A 87 -3.91 -1.88 13.94
CA GLY A 87 -2.73 -2.53 13.38
C GLY A 87 -3.11 -3.52 12.29
N HIS A 88 -2.53 -4.71 12.31
CA HIS A 88 -2.84 -5.73 11.32
C HIS A 88 -4.22 -6.37 11.52
N LYS A 89 -4.93 -6.64 10.41
CA LYS A 89 -6.22 -7.37 10.42
C LYS A 89 -6.11 -8.68 11.21
N ASN A 90 -7.14 -8.98 12.01
CA ASN A 90 -7.26 -10.15 12.89
C ASN A 90 -6.20 -10.23 14.01
N LYS A 91 -5.39 -9.19 14.21
CA LYS A 91 -4.37 -9.11 15.27
C LYS A 91 -4.43 -7.83 16.10
N SER A 92 -5.37 -6.94 15.78
CA SER A 92 -5.56 -5.66 16.48
C SER A 92 -7.03 -5.30 16.60
N ASN A 93 -7.32 -4.37 17.51
CA ASN A 93 -8.65 -3.82 17.68
C ASN A 93 -9.16 -3.12 16.42
N ILE A 94 -10.48 -3.14 16.24
CA ILE A 94 -11.20 -2.38 15.22
C ILE A 94 -11.45 -0.97 15.76
N ILE A 95 -11.25 0.03 14.92
CA ILE A 95 -11.60 1.44 15.16
C ILE A 95 -12.97 1.66 14.54
N LEU A 96 -13.93 2.18 15.33
CA LEU A 96 -15.26 2.49 14.84
C LEU A 96 -15.24 3.85 14.14
N ASP A 97 -16.07 4.03 13.11
CA ASP A 97 -16.13 5.28 12.33
C ASP A 97 -16.52 6.52 13.16
N GLN A 98 -17.15 6.32 14.32
CA GLN A 98 -17.45 7.38 15.28
C GLN A 98 -16.22 7.87 16.05
N ASP A 99 -15.17 7.04 16.15
CA ASP A 99 -13.92 7.31 16.87
C ASP A 99 -12.83 7.89 15.94
N ILE A 100 -13.22 8.27 14.72
CA ILE A 100 -12.40 8.79 13.62
C ILE A 100 -12.81 10.22 13.33
#